data_AF-A0A822D0X1-F1
#
_entry.id   AF-A0A822D0X1-F1
#
_cell.length_a   1.000
_cell.length_b   1.000
_cell.length_c   1.000
_cell.angle_alpha   90.00
_cell.angle_beta   90.00
_cell.angle_gamma   90.00
#
_symmetry.space_group_name_H-M   'P 1'
#
loop_
_entity.id
_entity.type
_entity.pdbx_description
1 polymer ?
#
loop_
_entity_poly.entity_id
_entity_poly.type
_entity_poly.pdbx_seq_one_letter_code
_entity_poly.pdbx_strand_id
1 'polypeptide(L)'
;IIKQPSITIKCSKPTKNVEPVVCMAVESNTKQWPTNMIWFYSNTANLSKDNFMPSNHLQTTLSDTLNYFPMLAGRIIEDAKGNVTVHLTNEGVLYTAAECPNQTMDYFIPRTLSDEEFDYEHINTSNLVLKVSHCFFDPHAMSHFINTWASAKPPEPMPMFDKTFVLYPTEEQRQCISSLTRPKDCVFNRDINQSSDSRFTEAQQQQRVICKVYFFSTDELKNLKKEASKSLPESINYLSSKTV
;
A
#
# COMPACT_ATOMS: atom_id res chain seq x y z
N ILE A 1 10.59 17.44 -16.30
CA ILE A 1 10.00 16.08 -16.48
C ILE A 1 9.21 16.08 -17.77
N ILE A 2 9.39 15.08 -18.61
CA ILE A 2 8.64 14.89 -19.85
C ILE A 2 7.62 13.78 -19.57
N LYS A 3 6.40 14.17 -19.18
CA LYS A 3 5.32 13.23 -18.86
C LYS A 3 4.65 12.77 -20.15
N GLN A 4 4.60 11.46 -20.38
CA GLN A 4 3.82 10.89 -21.47
C GLN A 4 2.32 10.92 -21.11
N PRO A 5 1.42 10.95 -22.10
CA PRO A 5 0.00 10.80 -21.86
C PRO A 5 -0.29 9.53 -21.05
N SER A 6 -1.11 9.66 -20.02
CA SER A 6 -1.53 8.51 -19.24
C SER A 6 -2.42 7.60 -20.08
N ILE A 7 -2.26 6.30 -19.90
CA ILE A 7 -3.08 5.27 -20.55
C ILE A 7 -3.78 4.43 -19.48
N THR A 8 -4.88 3.78 -19.88
CA THR A 8 -5.62 2.88 -19.01
C THR A 8 -5.28 1.43 -19.32
N ILE A 9 -4.73 0.71 -18.33
CA ILE A 9 -4.39 -0.71 -18.43
C ILE A 9 -5.50 -1.54 -17.79
N LYS A 10 -6.10 -2.43 -18.56
CA LYS A 10 -7.17 -3.34 -18.13
C LYS A 10 -6.62 -4.75 -17.92
N CYS A 11 -7.36 -5.59 -17.22
CA CYS A 11 -7.12 -7.04 -17.17
C CYS A 11 -7.10 -7.61 -18.60
N SER A 12 -6.10 -8.42 -18.93
CA SER A 12 -6.00 -9.06 -20.26
C SER A 12 -7.07 -10.15 -20.46
N LYS A 13 -7.53 -10.77 -19.37
CA LYS A 13 -8.57 -11.82 -19.35
C LYS A 13 -9.53 -11.55 -18.19
N PRO A 14 -10.41 -10.54 -18.31
CA PRO A 14 -11.33 -10.20 -17.24
C PRO A 14 -12.26 -11.38 -16.93
N THR A 15 -12.41 -11.68 -15.64
CA THR A 15 -13.36 -12.67 -15.17
C THR A 15 -14.77 -12.21 -15.55
N LYS A 16 -15.55 -13.08 -16.21
CA LYS A 16 -16.93 -12.80 -16.58
C LYS A 16 -17.83 -13.04 -15.36
N ASN A 17 -18.76 -12.12 -15.11
CA ASN A 17 -19.76 -12.21 -14.03
C ASN A 17 -19.16 -12.31 -12.62
N VAL A 18 -18.38 -11.30 -12.21
CA VAL A 18 -17.91 -11.24 -10.83
C VAL A 18 -18.87 -10.41 -9.99
N GLU A 19 -19.32 -11.01 -8.90
CA GLU A 19 -20.03 -10.30 -7.85
C GLU A 19 -19.15 -9.17 -7.31
N PRO A 20 -19.73 -7.99 -7.02
CA PRO A 20 -19.01 -6.94 -6.32
C PRO A 20 -18.45 -7.45 -4.99
N VAL A 21 -17.26 -6.98 -4.64
CA VAL A 21 -16.65 -7.29 -3.34
C VAL A 21 -17.09 -6.20 -2.37
N VAL A 22 -17.87 -6.57 -1.36
CA VAL A 22 -18.29 -5.62 -0.32
C VAL A 22 -17.20 -5.57 0.74
N CYS A 23 -16.64 -4.39 0.95
CA CYS A 23 -15.69 -4.13 2.03
C CYS A 23 -16.38 -3.25 3.06
N MET A 24 -16.82 -3.89 4.15
CA MET A 24 -17.44 -3.16 5.24
C MET A 24 -16.42 -2.25 5.91
N ALA A 25 -16.83 -1.01 6.15
CA ALA A 25 -15.99 0.14 6.41
C ALA A 25 -14.78 -0.17 7.30
N VAL A 26 -13.61 -0.27 6.70
CA VAL A 26 -12.35 0.06 7.39
C VAL A 26 -12.47 1.52 7.81
N GLU A 27 -11.97 1.89 9.00
CA GLU A 27 -12.08 3.23 9.59
C GLU A 27 -12.12 4.32 8.51
N SER A 28 -13.12 5.21 8.54
CA SER A 28 -13.43 6.23 7.52
C SER A 28 -12.21 7.02 7.04
N ASN A 29 -11.18 7.11 7.88
CA ASN A 29 -9.92 7.79 7.60
C ASN A 29 -9.08 7.04 6.54
N THR A 30 -9.06 5.70 6.51
CA THR A 30 -8.24 4.92 5.54
C THR A 30 -8.71 5.04 4.09
N LYS A 31 -9.93 5.54 3.86
CA LYS A 31 -10.50 5.80 2.53
C LYS A 31 -9.88 7.01 1.83
N GLN A 32 -9.47 8.01 2.61
CA GLN A 32 -9.03 9.30 2.10
C GLN A 32 -7.53 9.32 1.75
N TRP A 33 -6.77 8.38 2.30
CA TRP A 33 -5.31 8.38 2.22
C TRP A 33 -4.84 7.14 1.46
N PRO A 34 -4.45 7.29 0.19
CA PRO A 34 -3.89 6.20 -0.57
C PRO A 34 -2.51 5.84 -0.04
N THR A 35 -2.19 4.55 -0.05
CA THR A 35 -0.83 4.06 0.20
C THR A 35 0.00 4.33 -1.05
N ASN A 36 1.07 5.09 -0.90
CA ASN A 36 2.04 5.33 -1.96
C ASN A 36 3.30 4.51 -1.67
N MET A 37 3.77 3.75 -2.66
CA MET A 37 5.09 3.14 -2.62
C MET A 37 5.86 3.48 -3.88
N ILE A 38 7.17 3.70 -3.72
CA ILE A 38 8.08 4.06 -4.79
C ILE A 38 9.24 3.07 -4.78
N TRP A 39 9.49 2.44 -5.93
CA TRP A 39 10.66 1.59 -6.14
C TRP A 39 11.65 2.29 -7.06
N PHE A 40 12.92 2.27 -6.66
CA PHE A 40 14.04 2.81 -7.42
C PHE A 40 14.86 1.66 -7.99
N TYR A 41 15.00 1.62 -9.32
CA TYR A 41 15.79 0.60 -10.01
C TYR A 41 17.05 1.21 -10.61
N SER A 42 18.20 0.61 -10.32
CA SER A 42 19.47 0.99 -10.93
C SER A 42 19.74 0.14 -12.19
N ASN A 43 20.20 0.80 -13.26
CA ASN A 43 20.59 0.15 -14.50
C ASN A 43 22.07 -0.29 -14.45
N THR A 44 22.42 -1.16 -13.51
CA THR A 44 23.82 -1.61 -13.32
C THR A 44 24.37 -2.36 -14.53
N ALA A 45 23.50 -2.94 -15.36
CA ALA A 45 23.86 -3.62 -16.60
C ALA A 45 24.04 -2.68 -17.80
N ASN A 46 23.88 -1.36 -17.64
CA ASN A 46 24.01 -0.35 -18.69
C ASN A 46 23.15 -0.67 -19.94
N LEU A 47 21.95 -1.20 -19.73
CA LEU A 47 21.01 -1.46 -20.81
C LEU A 47 20.60 -0.15 -21.48
N SER A 48 20.30 -0.18 -22.78
CA SER A 48 19.72 0.98 -23.45
C SER A 48 18.35 1.32 -22.84
N LYS A 49 17.92 2.58 -23.02
CA LYS A 49 16.63 3.06 -22.51
C LYS A 49 15.45 2.17 -22.93
N ASP A 50 15.44 1.69 -24.17
CA ASP A 50 14.34 0.83 -24.68
C ASP A 50 14.36 -0.58 -24.09
N ASN A 51 15.49 -1.00 -23.49
CA ASN A 51 15.67 -2.32 -22.89
C ASN A 51 15.64 -2.28 -21.35
N PHE A 52 15.90 -1.12 -20.75
CA PHE A 52 15.80 -0.91 -19.31
C PHE A 52 14.38 -0.48 -18.94
N MET A 53 13.62 -1.40 -18.32
CA MET A 53 12.20 -1.19 -17.98
C MET A 53 11.31 -0.82 -19.19
N PRO A 54 11.26 -1.67 -20.24
CA PRO A 54 10.48 -1.39 -21.44
C PRO A 54 9.00 -1.17 -21.12
N SER A 55 8.47 0.01 -21.45
CA SER A 55 7.08 0.38 -21.14
C SER A 55 6.07 -0.63 -21.69
N ASN A 56 6.27 -1.13 -22.91
CA ASN A 56 5.37 -2.13 -23.51
C ASN A 56 5.34 -3.44 -22.70
N HIS A 57 6.50 -3.87 -22.20
CA HIS A 57 6.58 -5.07 -21.36
C HIS A 57 5.87 -4.84 -20.04
N LEU A 58 6.17 -3.72 -19.36
CA LEU A 58 5.53 -3.35 -18.09
C LEU A 58 4.00 -3.25 -18.21
N GLN A 59 3.50 -2.64 -19.28
CA GLN A 59 2.06 -2.53 -19.54
C GLN A 59 1.42 -3.89 -19.78
N THR A 60 2.08 -4.76 -20.55
CA THR A 60 1.58 -6.12 -20.84
C THR A 60 1.55 -6.97 -19.57
N THR A 61 2.65 -7.01 -18.82
CA THR A 61 2.72 -7.79 -17.58
C THR A 61 1.79 -7.24 -16.52
N LEU A 62 1.57 -5.92 -16.46
CA LEU A 62 0.57 -5.30 -15.58
C LEU A 62 -0.84 -5.76 -15.95
N SER A 63 -1.18 -5.75 -17.24
CA SER A 63 -2.46 -6.24 -17.76
C SER A 63 -2.71 -7.70 -17.37
N ASP A 64 -1.67 -8.54 -17.43
CA ASP A 64 -1.74 -9.94 -17.02
C ASP A 64 -1.85 -10.12 -15.51
N THR A 65 -1.08 -9.36 -14.72
CA THR A 65 -1.13 -9.38 -13.25
C THR A 65 -2.50 -8.96 -12.73
N LEU A 66 -3.15 -7.99 -13.36
CA LEU A 66 -4.50 -7.54 -12.97
C LEU A 66 -5.56 -8.65 -13.08
N ASN A 67 -5.33 -9.74 -13.81
CA ASN A 67 -6.23 -10.90 -13.79
C ASN A 67 -6.26 -11.59 -12.41
N TYR A 68 -5.14 -11.57 -11.68
CA TYR A 68 -5.05 -12.11 -10.33
C TYR A 68 -5.46 -11.10 -9.27
N PHE A 69 -5.41 -9.81 -9.59
CA PHE A 69 -5.79 -8.70 -8.71
C PHE A 69 -6.93 -7.85 -9.31
N PRO A 70 -8.09 -8.45 -9.64
CA PRO A 70 -9.15 -7.78 -10.41
C PRO A 70 -9.76 -6.56 -9.69
N MET A 71 -9.66 -6.51 -8.35
CA MET A 71 -10.12 -5.37 -7.56
C MET A 71 -9.40 -4.06 -7.93
N LEU A 72 -8.12 -4.14 -8.33
CA LEU A 72 -7.34 -2.96 -8.72
C LEU A 72 -7.82 -2.36 -10.04
N ALA A 73 -8.38 -3.18 -10.93
CA ALA A 73 -8.97 -2.72 -12.20
C ALA A 73 -10.46 -2.35 -12.08
N GLY A 74 -11.04 -2.43 -10.88
CA GLY A 74 -12.44 -2.12 -10.60
C GLY A 74 -12.68 -0.65 -10.26
N ARG A 75 -13.86 -0.38 -9.70
CA ARG A 75 -14.24 0.93 -9.15
C ARG A 75 -14.82 0.81 -7.77
N ILE A 76 -14.48 1.80 -6.96
CA ILE A 76 -14.93 1.95 -5.60
C ILE A 76 -16.22 2.74 -5.62
N ILE A 77 -17.28 2.19 -5.04
CA ILE A 77 -18.55 2.88 -4.82
C ILE A 77 -18.81 2.92 -3.32
N GLU A 78 -19.22 4.07 -2.83
CA GLU A 78 -19.64 4.25 -1.45
C GLU A 78 -21.17 4.41 -1.40
N ASP A 79 -21.82 3.66 -0.52
CA ASP A 79 -23.26 3.80 -0.29
C ASP A 79 -23.57 4.94 0.70
N ALA A 80 -24.86 5.25 0.85
CA ALA A 80 -25.32 6.30 1.78
C ALA A 80 -25.00 6.00 3.26
N LYS A 81 -24.65 4.76 3.62
CA LYS A 81 -24.26 4.33 4.97
C LYS A 81 -22.74 4.34 5.17
N GLY A 82 -21.97 4.71 4.14
CA GLY A 82 -20.51 4.71 4.16
C GLY A 82 -19.89 3.32 3.97
N ASN A 83 -20.64 2.32 3.51
CA ASN A 83 -20.06 1.04 3.12
C ASN A 83 -19.40 1.18 1.76
N VAL A 84 -18.26 0.53 1.60
CA VAL A 84 -17.50 0.61 0.36
C VAL A 84 -17.61 -0.71 -0.39
N THR A 85 -17.99 -0.65 -1.65
CA THR A 85 -18.08 -1.81 -2.53
C THR A 85 -17.15 -1.62 -3.72
N VAL A 86 -16.37 -2.66 -4.04
CA VAL A 86 -15.56 -2.68 -5.25
C VAL A 86 -16.32 -3.43 -6.33
N HIS A 87 -16.72 -2.70 -7.35
CA HIS A 87 -17.27 -3.28 -8.56
C HIS A 87 -16.11 -3.68 -9.48
N LEU A 88 -16.02 -4.96 -9.83
CA LEU A 88 -14.96 -5.48 -10.70
C LEU A 88 -15.29 -5.19 -12.18
N THR A 89 -15.41 -3.90 -12.53
CA THR A 89 -15.84 -3.43 -13.84
C THR A 89 -14.78 -3.55 -14.94
N ASN A 90 -13.53 -3.87 -14.57
CA ASN A 90 -12.38 -3.86 -15.45
C ASN A 90 -12.24 -2.53 -16.23
N GLU A 91 -12.56 -1.42 -15.58
CA GLU A 91 -12.27 -0.10 -16.13
C GLU A 91 -10.78 0.21 -16.15
N GLY A 92 -9.97 -0.55 -15.40
CA GLY A 92 -8.51 -0.53 -15.47
C GLY A 92 -7.85 0.48 -14.54
N VAL A 93 -6.52 0.44 -14.54
CA VAL A 93 -5.63 1.31 -13.76
C VAL A 93 -4.99 2.36 -14.66
N LEU A 94 -4.69 3.53 -14.10
CA LEU A 94 -3.97 4.58 -14.80
C LEU A 94 -2.47 4.29 -14.78
N TYR A 95 -1.85 4.21 -15.95
CA TYR A 95 -0.42 4.05 -16.14
C TYR A 95 0.15 5.32 -16.78
N THR A 96 1.25 5.85 -16.23
CA THR A 96 1.95 7.01 -16.79
C THR A 96 3.43 6.74 -16.80
N ALA A 97 4.07 6.90 -17.96
CA ALA A 97 5.52 6.98 -18.07
C ALA A 97 5.95 8.45 -18.08
N ALA A 98 7.08 8.77 -17.45
CA ALA A 98 7.59 10.13 -17.41
C ALA A 98 9.12 10.14 -17.39
N GLU A 99 9.75 11.03 -18.16
CA GLU A 99 11.20 11.11 -18.26
C GLU A 99 11.81 12.26 -17.49
N CYS A 100 12.87 11.97 -16.74
CA CYS A 100 13.62 12.96 -15.96
C CYS A 100 15.09 12.97 -16.38
N PRO A 101 15.43 13.61 -17.53
CA PRO A 101 16.75 13.53 -18.14
C PRO A 101 17.93 14.08 -17.32
N ASN A 102 17.69 14.69 -16.16
CA ASN A 102 18.73 15.32 -15.32
C ASN A 102 18.66 14.91 -13.84
N GLN A 103 17.98 13.82 -13.50
CA GLN A 103 17.86 13.35 -12.12
C GLN A 103 18.61 12.04 -11.93
N THR A 104 19.60 12.02 -11.03
CA THR A 104 20.29 10.79 -10.59
C THR A 104 19.64 10.24 -9.31
N MET A 105 19.91 8.97 -8.99
CA MET A 105 19.48 8.35 -7.73
C MET A 105 19.97 9.12 -6.49
N ASP A 106 21.06 9.90 -6.62
CA ASP A 106 21.64 10.70 -5.53
C ASP A 106 20.74 11.86 -5.06
N TYR A 107 19.69 12.19 -5.83
CA TYR A 107 18.61 13.08 -5.38
C TYR A 107 17.60 12.37 -4.49
N PHE A 108 17.52 11.03 -4.56
CA PHE A 108 16.54 10.21 -3.84
C PHE A 108 17.11 9.55 -2.59
N ILE A 109 18.44 9.47 -2.47
CA ILE A 109 19.12 9.07 -1.23
C ILE A 109 19.09 10.27 -0.29
N PRO A 110 18.45 10.19 0.89
CA PRO A 110 18.48 11.27 1.87
C PRO A 110 19.93 11.56 2.22
N ARG A 111 20.46 12.68 1.72
CA ARG A 111 21.74 13.19 2.19
C ARG A 111 21.52 13.63 3.63
N THR A 112 22.34 13.14 4.54
CA THR A 112 22.32 13.51 5.96
C THR A 112 22.62 15.00 6.21
N LEU A 113 22.75 15.84 5.17
CA LEU A 113 23.43 17.14 5.25
C LEU A 113 22.84 18.30 4.42
N SER A 114 21.60 18.29 3.94
CA SER A 114 21.04 19.53 3.36
C SER A 114 19.58 19.77 3.74
N ASP A 115 19.26 21.04 4.04
CA ASP A 115 17.94 21.59 4.36
C ASP A 115 16.97 21.63 3.16
N GLU A 116 17.23 20.82 2.13
CA GLU A 116 16.41 20.78 0.92
C GLU A 116 15.25 19.79 1.10
N GLU A 117 14.05 20.29 0.83
CA GLU A 117 12.79 19.58 0.94
C GLU A 117 12.67 18.54 -0.19
N PHE A 118 12.36 17.30 0.17
CA PHE A 118 12.24 16.21 -0.80
C PHE A 118 10.94 16.35 -1.59
N ASP A 119 11.06 16.61 -2.88
CA ASP A 119 9.92 16.78 -3.77
C ASP A 119 9.46 15.43 -4.33
N TYR A 120 8.45 14.85 -3.68
CA TYR A 120 7.81 13.58 -4.09
C TYR A 120 7.10 13.65 -5.45
N GLU A 121 6.88 14.84 -6.03
CA GLU A 121 6.18 14.98 -7.30
C GLU A 121 7.07 14.67 -8.51
N HIS A 122 8.39 14.49 -8.31
CA HIS A 122 9.37 14.52 -9.38
C HIS A 122 10.18 13.23 -9.57
N ILE A 123 9.48 12.13 -9.84
CA ILE A 123 10.06 10.78 -9.93
C ILE A 123 10.44 10.42 -11.39
N ASN A 124 11.64 9.85 -11.57
CA ASN A 124 12.29 9.49 -12.85
C ASN A 124 11.60 8.31 -13.62
N THR A 125 11.88 8.15 -14.93
CA THR A 125 11.44 7.02 -15.79
C THR A 125 11.72 5.65 -15.21
N SER A 126 12.81 5.54 -14.46
CA SER A 126 13.35 4.29 -13.91
C SER A 126 12.70 3.88 -12.60
N ASN A 127 11.76 4.69 -12.12
CA ASN A 127 11.14 4.52 -10.81
C ASN A 127 9.68 4.19 -11.01
N LEU A 128 9.19 3.26 -10.21
CA LEU A 128 7.81 2.84 -10.24
C LEU A 128 7.08 3.43 -9.03
N VAL A 129 6.06 4.25 -9.30
CA VAL A 129 5.15 4.75 -8.26
C VAL A 129 3.84 3.99 -8.35
N LEU A 130 3.46 3.34 -7.26
CA LEU A 130 2.15 2.72 -7.13
C LEU A 130 1.35 3.44 -6.04
N LYS A 131 0.13 3.81 -6.41
CA LYS A 131 -0.82 4.50 -5.54
C LYS A 131 -2.09 3.65 -5.48
N VAL A 132 -2.40 3.09 -4.31
CA VAL A 132 -3.59 2.24 -4.11
C VAL A 132 -4.38 2.74 -2.91
N SER A 133 -5.70 2.60 -2.96
CA SER A 133 -6.55 2.92 -1.81
C SER A 133 -6.22 2.00 -0.63
N HIS A 134 -5.87 2.60 0.52
CA HIS A 134 -5.42 1.87 1.70
C HIS A 134 -6.54 1.00 2.31
N CYS A 135 -7.81 1.30 2.06
CA CYS A 135 -8.92 0.50 2.57
C CYS A 135 -9.04 -0.90 1.94
N PHE A 136 -8.30 -1.20 0.87
CA PHE A 136 -8.29 -2.53 0.22
C PHE A 136 -6.92 -3.17 0.15
N PHE A 137 -5.87 -2.36 0.28
CA PHE A 137 -4.51 -2.74 -0.07
C PHE A 137 -3.57 -2.15 0.97
N ASP A 138 -3.29 -2.94 1.98
CA ASP A 138 -2.25 -2.63 2.95
C ASP A 138 -0.86 -2.80 2.32
N PRO A 139 0.23 -2.39 3.01
CA PRO A 139 1.59 -2.57 2.52
C PRO A 139 1.95 -4.03 2.16
N HIS A 140 1.35 -5.02 2.82
CA HIS A 140 1.62 -6.43 2.57
C HIS A 140 0.97 -6.91 1.25
N ALA A 141 -0.30 -6.59 1.04
CA ALA A 141 -1.01 -6.83 -0.22
C ALA A 141 -0.32 -6.10 -1.39
N MET A 142 0.15 -4.87 -1.17
CA MET A 142 0.92 -4.13 -2.17
C MET A 142 2.24 -4.83 -2.53
N SER A 143 2.98 -5.33 -1.53
CA SER A 143 4.19 -6.10 -1.77
C SER A 143 3.90 -7.38 -2.57
N HIS A 144 2.81 -8.09 -2.24
CA HIS A 144 2.40 -9.28 -2.97
C HIS A 144 2.05 -8.99 -4.44
N PHE A 145 1.31 -7.91 -4.70
CA PHE A 145 1.02 -7.47 -6.06
C PHE A 145 2.29 -7.14 -6.86
N ILE A 146 3.19 -6.34 -6.30
CA ILE A 146 4.44 -5.95 -6.97
C ILE A 146 5.33 -7.16 -7.23
N ASN A 147 5.46 -8.08 -6.28
CA ASN A 147 6.22 -9.31 -6.48
C ASN A 147 5.65 -10.15 -7.63
N THR A 148 4.32 -10.23 -7.72
CA THR A 148 3.62 -10.92 -8.81
C THR A 148 3.91 -10.25 -10.15
N TRP A 149 3.76 -8.92 -10.21
CA TRP A 149 4.01 -8.14 -11.43
C TRP A 149 5.46 -8.24 -11.89
N ALA A 150 6.41 -8.05 -10.97
CA ALA A 150 7.84 -8.12 -11.26
C ALA A 150 8.27 -9.52 -11.72
N SER A 151 7.64 -10.57 -11.19
CA SER A 151 7.94 -11.95 -11.61
C SER A 151 7.37 -12.30 -12.99
N ALA A 152 6.36 -11.57 -13.46
CA ALA A 152 5.55 -11.90 -14.62
C ALA A 152 5.02 -13.35 -14.61
N LYS A 153 4.78 -13.90 -13.42
CA LYS A 153 4.28 -15.26 -13.19
C LYS A 153 2.99 -15.21 -12.36
N PRO A 154 2.18 -16.28 -12.38
CA PRO A 154 1.07 -16.43 -11.46
C PRO A 154 1.56 -16.34 -10.00
N PRO A 155 0.79 -15.71 -9.10
CA PRO A 155 1.15 -15.61 -7.68
C PRO A 155 1.06 -16.95 -6.96
N GLU A 156 2.02 -17.19 -6.07
CA GLU A 156 2.03 -18.34 -5.14
C GLU A 156 2.34 -17.82 -3.72
N PRO A 157 1.37 -17.85 -2.78
CA PRO A 157 -0.01 -18.32 -2.94
C PRO A 157 -0.87 -17.38 -3.79
N MET A 158 -1.96 -17.92 -4.36
CA MET A 158 -2.97 -17.08 -5.04
C MET A 158 -3.55 -16.04 -4.08
N PRO A 159 -3.72 -14.77 -4.51
CA PRO A 159 -4.30 -13.75 -3.66
C PRO A 159 -5.74 -14.15 -3.32
N MET A 160 -6.00 -14.25 -2.02
CA MET A 160 -7.33 -14.52 -1.50
C MET A 160 -7.97 -13.18 -1.13
N PHE A 161 -9.05 -12.83 -1.84
CA PHE A 161 -9.91 -11.73 -1.47
C PHE A 161 -11.13 -12.32 -0.77
N ASP A 162 -11.11 -12.31 0.57
CA ASP A 162 -12.27 -12.71 1.34
C ASP A 162 -13.41 -11.74 1.02
N LYS A 163 -14.43 -12.24 0.31
CA LYS A 163 -15.64 -11.50 -0.07
C LYS A 163 -16.42 -10.98 1.15
N THR A 164 -16.09 -11.47 2.33
CA THR A 164 -16.74 -11.19 3.62
C THR A 164 -15.75 -10.69 4.67
N PHE A 165 -14.73 -9.91 4.28
CA PHE A 165 -13.87 -9.26 5.27
C PHE A 165 -14.65 -8.17 6.04
N VAL A 166 -15.28 -8.59 7.13
CA VAL A 166 -16.06 -7.74 8.04
C VAL A 166 -15.11 -7.12 9.07
N LEU A 167 -14.58 -5.93 8.80
CA LEU A 167 -13.89 -5.18 9.86
C LEU A 167 -14.88 -4.54 10.84
N TYR A 168 -16.06 -4.13 10.34
CA TYR A 168 -17.13 -3.58 11.19
C TYR A 168 -18.51 -4.03 10.71
N PRO A 169 -19.27 -4.75 11.54
CA PRO A 169 -20.64 -5.10 11.20
C PRO A 169 -21.57 -3.88 11.17
N THR A 170 -22.57 -3.94 10.29
CA THR A 170 -23.76 -3.07 10.32
C THR A 170 -24.44 -3.11 11.69
N GLU A 171 -25.30 -2.16 12.02
CA GLU A 171 -25.99 -2.11 13.32
C GLU A 171 -26.81 -3.39 13.62
N GLU A 172 -27.42 -3.98 12.59
CA GLU A 172 -28.12 -5.27 12.66
C GLU A 172 -27.14 -6.44 12.88
N GLN A 173 -25.98 -6.45 12.20
CA GLN A 173 -24.93 -7.44 12.43
C GLN A 173 -24.21 -7.23 13.77
N ARG A 174 -24.15 -6.00 14.30
CA ARG A 174 -23.64 -5.70 15.65
C ARG A 174 -24.51 -6.35 16.71
N GLN A 175 -25.84 -6.38 16.53
CA GLN A 175 -26.76 -7.07 17.44
C GLN A 175 -26.58 -8.60 17.40
N CYS A 176 -26.26 -9.18 16.24
CA CYS A 176 -25.88 -10.60 16.15
C CYS A 176 -24.49 -10.87 16.75
N ILE A 177 -23.50 -10.01 16.48
CA ILE A 177 -22.10 -10.19 16.90
C ILE A 177 -21.84 -9.77 18.35
N SER A 178 -22.69 -8.94 18.97
CA SER A 178 -22.62 -8.61 20.39
C SER A 178 -22.83 -9.84 21.30
N SER A 179 -23.34 -10.94 20.75
CA SER A 179 -23.42 -12.24 21.43
C SER A 179 -22.12 -13.05 21.36
N LEU A 180 -21.20 -12.70 20.46
CA LEU A 180 -19.86 -13.27 20.36
C LEU A 180 -18.90 -12.38 21.14
N THR A 181 -18.54 -12.82 22.34
CA THR A 181 -17.51 -12.19 23.16
C THR A 181 -16.23 -12.08 22.35
N ARG A 182 -15.87 -10.87 21.90
CA ARG A 182 -14.59 -10.66 21.21
C ARG A 182 -13.43 -11.02 22.16
N PRO A 183 -12.33 -11.60 21.65
CA PRO A 183 -11.13 -11.80 22.45
C PRO A 183 -10.69 -10.46 23.04
N LYS A 184 -10.39 -10.42 24.35
CA LYS A 184 -9.95 -9.22 25.06
C LYS A 184 -8.67 -8.60 24.47
N ASP A 185 -7.96 -9.36 23.64
CA ASP A 185 -6.63 -9.04 23.12
C ASP A 185 -6.68 -8.49 21.69
N CYS A 186 -7.87 -8.12 21.19
CA CYS A 186 -7.97 -7.49 19.87
C CYS A 186 -7.35 -6.09 19.91
N VAL A 187 -6.27 -5.88 19.15
CA VAL A 187 -5.50 -4.63 19.12
C VAL A 187 -6.35 -3.43 18.61
N PHE A 188 -7.49 -3.71 17.97
CA PHE A 188 -8.46 -2.71 17.51
C PHE A 188 -9.65 -2.54 18.46
N ASN A 189 -9.46 -2.77 19.76
CA ASN A 189 -10.50 -2.54 20.76
C ASN A 189 -10.60 -1.03 21.06
N ARG A 190 -11.05 -0.25 20.08
CA ARG A 190 -11.57 1.10 20.36
C ARG A 190 -12.93 0.93 21.02
N ASP A 191 -13.06 1.50 22.21
CA ASP A 191 -14.32 1.56 22.92
C ASP A 191 -15.34 2.31 22.05
N ILE A 192 -16.34 1.59 21.54
CA ILE A 192 -17.33 2.12 20.56
C ILE A 192 -18.11 3.31 21.18
N ASN A 193 -18.12 3.42 22.51
CA ASN A 193 -18.75 4.50 23.24
C ASN A 193 -17.87 5.75 23.38
N GLN A 194 -16.58 5.69 23.03
CA GLN A 194 -15.71 6.87 22.89
C GLN A 194 -15.84 7.44 21.47
N SER A 195 -17.01 8.00 21.18
CA SER A 195 -17.32 8.68 19.92
C SER A 195 -16.68 10.07 19.79
N SER A 196 -15.73 10.42 20.66
CA SER A 196 -15.05 11.72 20.67
C SER A 196 -13.60 11.61 20.19
N ASP A 197 -13.30 12.41 19.17
CA ASP A 197 -12.07 13.21 19.09
C ASP A 197 -10.75 12.56 18.66
N SER A 198 -10.78 11.77 17.59
CA SER A 198 -9.67 11.85 16.63
C SER A 198 -10.16 11.87 15.20
N ARG A 199 -10.94 12.91 14.86
CA ARG A 199 -10.88 13.39 13.47
C ARG A 199 -9.45 13.88 13.29
N PHE A 200 -8.67 13.23 12.42
CA PHE A 200 -7.51 13.89 11.85
C PHE A 200 -8.05 15.21 11.32
N THR A 201 -7.60 16.30 11.93
CA THR A 201 -8.12 17.64 11.67
C THR A 201 -8.11 17.90 10.18
N GLU A 202 -9.08 18.70 9.73
CA GLU A 202 -9.24 19.10 8.34
C GLU A 202 -7.88 19.40 7.70
N ALA A 203 -7.71 19.00 6.44
CA ALA A 203 -6.50 19.20 5.63
C ALA A 203 -6.01 20.67 5.53
N GLN A 204 -6.68 21.61 6.20
CA GLN A 204 -6.42 23.03 6.26
C GLN A 204 -5.42 23.46 7.34
N GLN A 205 -5.04 22.61 8.30
CA GLN A 205 -3.84 22.90 9.10
C GLN A 205 -2.60 22.56 8.27
N GLN A 206 -2.20 23.49 7.41
CA GLN A 206 -0.92 23.48 6.70
C GLN A 206 0.22 23.65 7.71
N GLN A 207 0.49 22.61 8.50
CA GLN A 207 1.75 22.49 9.20
C GLN A 207 2.78 21.96 8.20
N ARG A 208 3.95 22.59 8.15
CA ARG A 208 5.07 22.07 7.37
C ARG A 208 5.55 20.78 8.03
N VAL A 209 5.18 19.64 7.44
CA VAL A 209 5.65 18.32 7.88
C VAL A 209 6.87 17.96 7.06
N ILE A 210 8.02 17.79 7.72
CA ILE A 210 9.25 17.34 7.07
C ILE A 210 9.40 15.85 7.31
N CYS A 211 9.36 15.05 6.25
CA CYS A 211 9.65 13.63 6.33
C CYS A 211 11.16 13.40 6.19
N LYS A 212 11.75 12.61 7.09
CA LYS A 212 13.15 12.17 7.03
C LYS A 212 13.19 10.66 7.14
N VAL A 213 14.06 10.04 6.33
CA VAL A 213 14.33 8.60 6.42
C VAL A 213 15.57 8.41 7.29
N TYR A 214 15.42 7.61 8.33
CA TYR A 214 16.50 7.25 9.25
C TYR A 214 16.87 5.78 9.02
N PHE A 215 18.17 5.51 8.90
CA PHE A 215 18.70 4.17 8.76
C PHE A 215 19.36 3.76 10.07
N PHE A 216 18.98 2.60 10.58
CA PHE A 216 19.63 1.97 11.72
C PHE A 216 20.39 0.76 11.23
N SER A 217 21.69 0.77 11.43
CA SER A 217 22.55 -0.39 11.17
C SER A 217 22.19 -1.55 12.11
N THR A 218 22.57 -2.75 11.71
CA THR A 218 22.40 -3.95 12.53
C THR A 218 23.02 -3.80 13.92
N ASP A 219 24.16 -3.10 14.03
CA ASP A 219 24.84 -2.90 15.30
C ASP A 219 24.17 -1.83 16.17
N GLU A 220 23.63 -0.77 15.58
CA GLU A 220 22.78 0.20 16.30
C GLU A 220 21.52 -0.47 16.85
N LEU A 221 20.87 -1.33 16.07
CA LEU A 221 19.70 -2.11 16.52
C LEU A 221 20.06 -3.07 17.66
N LYS A 222 21.22 -3.74 17.59
CA LYS A 222 21.72 -4.59 18.69
C LYS A 222 21.98 -3.77 19.95
N ASN A 223 22.57 -2.58 19.81
CA ASN A 223 22.85 -1.69 20.93
C ASN A 223 21.55 -1.19 21.57
N LEU A 224 20.58 -0.76 20.77
CA LEU A 224 19.24 -0.38 21.23
C LEU A 224 18.57 -1.52 22.01
N LYS A 225 18.62 -2.74 21.47
CA LYS A 225 18.10 -3.92 22.16
C LYS A 225 18.81 -4.16 23.49
N LYS A 226 20.15 -4.10 23.51
CA LYS A 226 20.96 -4.30 24.71
C LYS A 226 20.64 -3.28 25.79
N GLU A 227 20.54 -2.00 25.43
CA GLU A 227 20.21 -0.93 26.38
C GLU A 227 18.77 -1.07 26.90
N ALA A 228 17.80 -1.33 26.02
CA ALA A 228 16.42 -1.56 26.43
C ALA A 228 16.30 -2.74 27.40
N SER A 229 17.00 -3.85 27.15
CA SER A 229 17.00 -5.02 28.03
C SER A 229 17.52 -4.76 29.44
N LYS A 230 18.31 -3.69 29.68
CA LYS A 230 18.76 -3.34 31.04
C LYS A 230 17.63 -2.78 31.92
N SER A 231 16.60 -2.20 31.30
CA SER A 231 15.51 -1.51 32.00
C SER A 231 14.21 -2.32 31.98
N LEU A 232 14.20 -3.50 31.37
CA LEU A 232 13.00 -4.33 31.29
C LEU A 232 12.92 -5.29 32.49
N PRO A 233 11.71 -5.51 33.04
CA PRO A 233 11.51 -6.51 34.08
C PRO A 233 11.90 -7.91 33.60
N GLU A 234 12.47 -8.73 34.48
CA GLU A 234 12.87 -10.12 34.20
C GLU A 234 11.70 -11.01 33.71
N SER A 235 10.45 -10.57 33.87
CA SER A 235 9.24 -11.31 33.49
C SER A 235 8.88 -11.23 32.00
N ILE A 236 9.54 -10.38 31.20
CA ILE A 236 9.28 -10.29 29.76
C ILE A 236 10.18 -11.28 29.02
N ASN A 237 9.75 -12.54 28.96
CA ASN A 237 10.35 -13.54 28.08
C ASN A 237 10.11 -13.13 26.63
N TYR A 238 11.16 -12.68 25.95
CA TYR A 238 11.10 -12.47 24.50
C TYR A 238 10.83 -13.80 23.80
N LEU A 239 9.75 -13.87 23.04
CA LEU A 239 9.63 -14.81 21.93
C LEU A 239 10.66 -14.42 20.88
N SER A 240 11.92 -14.82 21.10
CA SER A 240 12.93 -14.84 20.07
C SER A 240 12.44 -15.83 19.01
N SER A 241 11.87 -15.32 17.93
CA SER A 241 11.66 -16.11 16.71
C SER A 241 13.04 -16.62 16.28
N LYS A 242 13.36 -17.87 16.63
CA LYS A 242 14.47 -18.57 16.00
C LYS A 242 14.14 -18.58 14.52
N THR A 243 14.99 -17.93 13.74
CA THR A 243 15.00 -18.00 12.29
C THR A 243 15.03 -19.49 11.89
N VAL A 244 14.01 -19.94 11.16
CA VAL A 244 14.02 -21.21 10.43
C VAL A 244 14.77 -20.99 9.13
#